data_AF-A0A348AZQ4-F1
#
_entry.id   AF-A0A348AZQ4-F1
#
_cell.length_a   1.000
_cell.length_b   1.000
_cell.length_c   1.000
_cell.angle_alpha   90.00
_cell.angle_beta   90.00
_cell.angle_gamma   90.00
#
_symmetry.space_group_name_H-M   'P 1'
#
loop_
_entity.id
_entity.type
_entity.pdbx_description
1 polymer ?
#
loop_
_entity_poly.entity_id
_entity_poly.type
_entity_poly.pdbx_seq_one_letter_code
_entity_poly.pdbx_strand_id
1 'polypeptide(L)'
;RGSAVSLQLQHRICYFVVIMSKILLVRSATVYKSRDALTYLFNVFTFVGTNPLENRSQRYYRLYHFYSFTVNFICCLFCPLSFHIGYIKLRHVLTNSQLLAAIQNAVQVSGIPIKILVITWYMKRLRHAFKILDELDVNYTRREDLAKIRECVRRCKKIVLIFCFPYYSFELTTIALGVAQNRAPLAAWVPFLDGQRAAWEYWTIVLWDAFVMFFLLCHQLGSDTYPP
;
A
#
# COMPACT_ATOMS: atom_id res chain seq x y z
N ARG A 1 -11.71 32.13 14.97
CA ARG A 1 -11.45 30.81 15.62
C ARG A 1 -11.34 29.64 14.62
N GLY A 2 -11.67 29.80 13.32
CA GLY A 2 -11.60 28.72 12.31
C GLY A 2 -10.30 28.59 11.50
N SER A 3 -9.38 29.56 11.54
CA SER A 3 -8.14 29.52 10.74
C SER A 3 -6.98 28.77 11.40
N ALA A 4 -6.98 28.65 12.74
CA ALA A 4 -5.92 27.96 13.47
C ALA A 4 -6.03 26.42 13.40
N VAL A 5 -7.23 25.90 13.15
CA VAL A 5 -7.49 24.46 13.03
C VAL A 5 -7.09 23.93 11.65
N SER A 6 -7.25 24.72 10.57
CA SER A 6 -6.82 24.32 9.22
C SER A 6 -5.30 24.30 9.08
N LEU A 7 -4.58 25.23 9.72
CA LEU A 7 -3.11 25.23 9.75
C LEU A 7 -2.52 24.06 10.54
N GLN A 8 -3.13 23.66 11.67
CA GLN A 8 -2.69 22.46 12.38
C GLN A 8 -2.97 21.16 11.61
N LEU A 9 -4.02 21.11 10.80
CA LEU A 9 -4.33 19.96 9.95
C LEU A 9 -3.36 19.88 8.75
N GLN A 10 -3.02 21.01 8.13
CA GLN A 10 -1.98 21.07 7.09
C GLN A 10 -0.60 20.66 7.62
N HIS A 11 -0.23 21.06 8.83
CA HIS A 11 1.03 20.63 9.44
C HIS A 11 1.04 19.10 9.69
N ARG A 12 -0.09 18.51 10.11
CA ARG A 12 -0.25 17.06 10.36
C ARG A 12 -0.23 16.20 9.08
N ILE A 13 -0.79 16.70 7.98
CA ILE A 13 -0.72 16.03 6.67
C ILE A 13 0.71 16.15 6.11
N CYS A 14 1.38 17.29 6.32
CA CYS A 14 2.79 17.47 5.97
C CYS A 14 3.69 16.50 6.76
N TYR A 15 3.39 16.19 8.03
CA TYR A 15 4.09 15.13 8.78
C TYR A 15 3.93 13.74 8.15
N PHE A 16 2.77 13.39 7.62
CA PHE A 16 2.55 12.08 6.98
C PHE A 16 3.33 11.96 5.65
N VAL A 17 3.32 13.03 4.83
CA VAL A 17 4.11 13.11 3.59
C VAL A 17 5.61 13.14 3.87
N VAL A 18 6.07 13.89 4.89
CA VAL A 18 7.48 13.94 5.31
C VAL A 18 7.94 12.61 5.93
N ILE A 19 7.06 11.88 6.62
CA ILE A 19 7.33 10.50 7.06
C ILE A 19 7.48 9.59 5.85
N MET A 20 6.64 9.74 4.82
CA MET A 20 6.73 8.97 3.57
C MET A 20 8.04 9.25 2.81
N SER A 21 8.47 10.52 2.74
CA SER A 21 9.78 10.90 2.19
C SER A 21 10.94 10.35 3.04
N LYS A 22 10.81 10.34 4.38
CA LYS A 22 11.83 9.77 5.29
C LYS A 22 11.88 8.24 5.30
N ILE A 23 10.78 7.58 4.93
CA ILE A 23 10.67 6.12 4.75
C ILE A 23 11.36 5.67 3.46
N LEU A 24 11.36 6.52 2.42
CA LEU A 24 12.02 6.29 1.13
C LEU A 24 13.44 6.87 1.06
N LEU A 25 13.79 7.81 1.94
CA LEU A 25 15.14 8.37 2.03
C LEU A 25 16.12 7.29 2.50
N VAL A 26 17.01 6.89 1.60
CA VAL A 26 18.18 6.07 1.86
C VAL A 26 18.99 6.73 2.97
N ARG A 27 18.78 6.30 4.22
CA ARG A 27 19.77 6.53 5.27
C ARG A 27 20.98 5.69 4.89
N SER A 28 22.02 6.34 4.36
CA SER A 28 23.32 5.70 4.16
C SER A 28 23.89 5.41 5.54
N ALA A 29 23.60 4.22 6.06
CA ALA A 29 24.22 3.76 7.29
C ALA A 29 25.71 3.49 7.01
N THR A 30 26.58 3.98 7.87
CA THR A 30 28.03 3.75 7.79
C THR A 30 28.38 2.26 7.96
N VAL A 31 27.50 1.51 8.63
CA VAL A 31 27.54 0.04 8.76
C VAL A 31 26.17 -0.52 8.38
N TYR A 32 26.14 -1.39 7.37
CA TYR A 32 24.92 -2.08 6.94
C TYR A 32 24.79 -3.40 7.69
N LYS A 33 23.56 -3.72 8.11
CA LYS A 33 23.20 -5.05 8.64
C LYS A 33 22.35 -5.80 7.63
N SER A 34 22.37 -7.12 7.66
CA SER A 34 21.58 -7.98 6.76
C SER A 34 20.08 -7.70 6.86
N ARG A 35 19.57 -7.40 8.07
CA ARG A 35 18.16 -6.99 8.27
C ARG A 35 17.77 -5.74 7.48
N ASP A 36 18.72 -4.86 7.15
CA ASP A 36 18.44 -3.60 6.46
C ASP A 36 17.93 -3.85 5.03
N ALA A 37 18.17 -5.04 4.47
CA ALA A 37 17.64 -5.50 3.19
C ALA A 37 16.10 -5.53 3.17
N LEU A 38 15.47 -5.80 4.32
CA LEU A 38 14.02 -5.95 4.45
C LEU A 38 13.30 -4.66 4.90
N THR A 39 14.05 -3.58 5.14
CA THR A 39 13.50 -2.31 5.65
C THR A 39 12.36 -1.78 4.77
N TYR A 40 12.52 -1.80 3.44
CA TYR A 40 11.50 -1.29 2.53
C TYR A 40 10.22 -2.13 2.55
N LEU A 41 10.34 -3.45 2.62
CA LEU A 41 9.19 -4.34 2.74
C LEU A 41 8.41 -4.07 4.04
N PHE A 42 9.10 -3.95 5.17
CA PHE A 42 8.45 -3.64 6.44
C PHE A 42 7.88 -2.21 6.49
N ASN A 43 8.48 -1.28 5.77
CA ASN A 43 7.91 0.06 5.61
C ASN A 43 6.59 -0.01 4.82
N VAL A 44 6.48 -0.85 3.79
CA VAL A 44 5.22 -1.10 3.08
C VAL A 44 4.18 -1.69 4.04
N PHE A 45 4.53 -2.72 4.83
CA PHE A 45 3.63 -3.29 5.84
C PHE A 45 3.20 -2.28 6.91
N THR A 46 4.11 -1.39 7.31
CA THR A 46 3.80 -0.30 8.22
C THR A 46 2.81 0.67 7.58
N PHE A 47 3.04 1.02 6.32
CA PHE A 47 2.22 1.93 5.54
C PHE A 47 0.79 1.41 5.34
N VAL A 48 0.63 0.14 4.98
CA VAL A 48 -0.70 -0.48 4.81
C VAL A 48 -1.39 -0.83 6.15
N GLY A 49 -0.77 -0.50 7.27
CA GLY A 49 -1.39 -0.64 8.60
C GLY A 49 -1.22 -2.00 9.25
N THR A 50 -0.41 -2.93 8.73
CA THR A 50 -0.26 -4.29 9.30
C THR A 50 0.91 -4.42 10.28
N ASN A 51 1.89 -3.51 10.23
CA ASN A 51 3.08 -3.56 11.10
C ASN A 51 3.34 -2.23 11.83
N PRO A 52 2.94 -2.05 13.09
CA PRO A 52 3.26 -0.83 13.84
C PRO A 52 4.76 -0.70 14.09
N LEU A 53 5.28 0.54 14.06
CA LEU A 53 6.66 0.82 14.46
C LEU A 53 6.87 0.58 15.96
N GLU A 54 8.00 -0.04 16.31
CA GLU A 54 8.40 -0.26 17.71
C GLU A 54 8.95 1.02 18.36
N ASN A 55 8.92 1.07 19.70
CA ASN A 55 9.51 2.15 20.51
C ASN A 55 8.93 3.56 20.25
N ARG A 56 7.61 3.65 20.07
CA ARG A 56 6.90 4.92 19.88
C ARG A 56 5.95 5.23 21.04
N SER A 57 5.52 6.49 21.13
CA SER A 57 4.61 6.95 22.19
C SER A 57 3.23 6.26 22.13
N GLN A 58 2.54 6.17 23.26
CA GLN A 58 1.16 5.65 23.33
C GLN A 58 0.17 6.40 22.42
N ARG A 59 0.42 7.68 22.15
CA ARG A 59 -0.38 8.48 21.20
C ARG A 59 -0.22 7.98 19.77
N TYR A 60 1.00 7.62 19.37
CA TYR A 60 1.27 7.03 18.06
C TYR A 60 0.51 5.72 17.88
N TYR A 61 0.54 4.82 18.87
CA TYR A 61 -0.17 3.53 18.76
C TYR A 61 -1.67 3.69 18.60
N ARG A 62 -2.30 4.61 19.35
CA ARG A 62 -3.75 4.90 19.18
C ARG A 62 -4.08 5.42 17.79
N LEU A 63 -3.31 6.39 17.30
CA LEU A 63 -3.52 6.95 15.96
C LEU A 63 -3.27 5.91 14.87
N TYR A 64 -2.21 5.11 15.02
CA TYR A 64 -1.87 4.05 14.09
C TYR A 64 -2.93 2.96 14.06
N HIS A 65 -3.48 2.55 15.21
CA HIS A 65 -4.53 1.55 15.27
C HIS A 65 -5.82 2.06 14.59
N PHE A 66 -6.20 3.32 14.84
CA PHE A 66 -7.33 3.93 14.14
C PHE A 66 -7.11 3.97 12.62
N TYR A 67 -5.94 4.45 12.19
CA TYR A 67 -5.55 4.47 10.78
C TYR A 67 -5.57 3.07 10.14
N SER A 68 -4.92 2.11 10.79
CA SER A 68 -4.85 0.71 10.36
C SER A 68 -6.26 0.12 10.22
N PHE A 69 -7.11 0.33 11.22
CA PHE A 69 -8.50 -0.11 11.18
C PHE A 69 -9.25 0.51 9.99
N THR A 70 -9.11 1.82 9.75
CA THR A 70 -9.78 2.49 8.62
C THR A 70 -9.31 1.95 7.28
N VAL A 71 -7.99 1.88 7.04
CA VAL A 71 -7.44 1.40 5.76
C VAL A 71 -7.84 -0.06 5.51
N ASN A 72 -7.67 -0.93 6.51
CA ASN A 72 -8.01 -2.34 6.36
C ASN A 72 -9.53 -2.56 6.28
N PHE A 73 -10.36 -1.74 6.93
CA PHE A 73 -11.81 -1.79 6.76
C PHE A 73 -12.22 -1.46 5.32
N ILE A 74 -11.61 -0.41 4.73
CA ILE A 74 -11.84 -0.04 3.33
C ILE A 74 -11.41 -1.21 2.42
N CYS A 75 -10.18 -1.69 2.55
CA CYS A 75 -9.65 -2.74 1.67
C CYS A 75 -10.35 -4.11 1.85
N CYS A 76 -10.73 -4.48 3.08
CA CYS A 76 -11.28 -5.82 3.36
C CYS A 76 -12.79 -5.93 3.17
N LEU A 77 -13.54 -4.84 3.35
CA LEU A 77 -15.00 -4.87 3.30
C LEU A 77 -15.55 -3.97 2.21
N PHE A 78 -15.17 -2.69 2.23
CA PHE A 78 -15.74 -1.73 1.28
C PHE A 78 -15.35 -2.08 -0.17
N CYS A 79 -14.07 -2.36 -0.44
CA CYS A 79 -13.59 -2.62 -1.80
C CYS A 79 -14.23 -3.88 -2.41
N PRO A 80 -14.24 -5.06 -1.76
CA PRO A 80 -14.92 -6.23 -2.33
C PRO A 80 -16.39 -5.96 -2.65
N LEU A 81 -17.14 -5.35 -1.71
CA LEU A 81 -18.55 -5.03 -1.93
C LEU A 81 -18.74 -4.04 -3.09
N SER A 82 -17.94 -2.98 -3.12
CA SER A 82 -17.96 -1.94 -4.17
C SER A 82 -17.71 -2.52 -5.56
N PHE A 83 -16.71 -3.39 -5.71
CA PHE A 83 -16.41 -4.02 -7.00
C PHE A 83 -17.51 -5.00 -7.42
N HIS A 84 -18.03 -5.80 -6.49
CA HIS A 84 -19.13 -6.73 -6.77
C HIS A 84 -20.41 -6.01 -7.19
N ILE A 85 -20.81 -4.96 -6.46
CA ILE A 85 -21.98 -4.15 -6.83
C ILE A 85 -21.73 -3.40 -8.15
N GLY A 86 -20.50 -2.90 -8.36
CA GLY A 86 -20.08 -2.17 -9.54
C GLY A 86 -20.34 -2.94 -10.83
N TYR A 87 -19.76 -4.14 -10.99
CA TYR A 87 -19.97 -4.91 -12.22
C TYR A 87 -21.41 -5.38 -12.39
N ILE A 88 -22.15 -5.68 -11.30
CA ILE A 88 -23.56 -6.06 -11.38
C ILE A 88 -24.40 -4.91 -11.93
N LYS A 89 -24.16 -3.68 -11.46
CA LYS A 89 -24.87 -2.48 -11.93
C LYS A 89 -24.51 -2.10 -13.36
N LEU A 90 -23.22 -2.22 -13.72
CA LEU A 90 -22.73 -1.79 -15.02
C LEU A 90 -22.78 -2.88 -16.10
N ARG A 91 -23.27 -4.09 -15.80
CA ARG A 91 -23.29 -5.25 -16.72
C ARG A 91 -23.95 -4.98 -18.08
N HIS A 92 -24.93 -4.07 -18.12
CA HIS A 92 -25.67 -3.73 -19.34
C HIS A 92 -25.03 -2.62 -20.16
N VAL A 93 -24.06 -1.91 -19.58
CA VAL A 93 -23.37 -0.75 -20.18
C VAL A 93 -21.96 -1.14 -20.65
N LEU A 94 -21.31 -2.07 -19.93
CA LEU A 94 -19.96 -2.52 -20.25
C LEU A 94 -19.96 -3.45 -21.46
N THR A 95 -18.91 -3.33 -22.29
CA THR A 95 -18.64 -4.33 -23.32
C THR A 95 -18.24 -5.67 -22.68
N ASN A 96 -18.32 -6.77 -23.44
CA ASN A 96 -17.94 -8.09 -22.93
C ASN A 96 -16.51 -8.10 -22.33
N SER A 97 -15.53 -7.49 -23.01
CA SER A 97 -14.16 -7.44 -22.50
C SER A 97 -14.04 -6.63 -21.20
N GLN A 98 -14.77 -5.52 -21.09
CA GLN A 98 -14.78 -4.70 -19.88
C GLN A 98 -15.50 -5.37 -18.72
N LEU A 99 -16.58 -6.11 -18.99
CA LEU A 99 -17.30 -6.88 -17.99
C LEU A 99 -16.42 -8.01 -17.45
N LEU A 100 -15.72 -8.74 -18.32
CA LEU A 100 -14.77 -9.77 -17.90
C LEU A 100 -13.66 -9.17 -17.02
N ALA A 101 -13.10 -8.02 -17.41
CA ALA A 101 -12.09 -7.32 -16.60
C ALA A 101 -12.65 -6.88 -15.23
N ALA A 102 -13.88 -6.37 -15.18
CA ALA A 102 -14.52 -5.96 -13.92
C ALA A 102 -14.77 -7.16 -12.98
N ILE A 103 -15.19 -8.30 -13.52
CA ILE A 103 -15.34 -9.55 -12.77
C ILE A 103 -13.99 -10.04 -12.26
N GLN A 104 -12.95 -10.03 -13.11
CA GLN A 104 -11.59 -10.42 -12.72
C GLN A 104 -11.08 -9.53 -11.59
N ASN A 105 -11.32 -8.22 -11.65
CA ASN A 105 -10.95 -7.30 -10.59
C ASN A 105 -11.71 -7.59 -9.29
N ALA A 106 -13.02 -7.85 -9.36
CA ALA A 106 -13.82 -8.19 -8.18
C ALA A 106 -13.30 -9.46 -7.49
N VAL A 107 -12.97 -10.51 -8.25
CA VAL A 107 -12.38 -11.75 -7.70
C VAL A 107 -11.01 -11.47 -7.07
N GLN A 108 -10.14 -10.71 -7.73
CA GLN A 108 -8.82 -10.36 -7.19
C GLN A 108 -8.91 -9.57 -5.88
N VAL A 109 -9.80 -8.58 -5.83
CA VAL A 109 -10.01 -7.75 -4.63
C VAL A 109 -10.56 -8.59 -3.48
N SER A 110 -11.41 -9.57 -3.74
CA SER A 110 -11.89 -10.52 -2.73
C SER A 110 -10.79 -11.42 -2.13
N GLY A 111 -9.66 -11.61 -2.82
CA GLY A 111 -8.48 -12.31 -2.29
C GLY A 111 -7.60 -11.47 -1.35
N ILE A 112 -7.70 -10.14 -1.41
CA ILE A 112 -6.89 -9.23 -0.59
C ILE A 112 -7.15 -9.40 0.92
N PRO A 113 -8.41 -9.51 1.42
CA PRO A 113 -8.66 -9.78 2.83
C PRO A 113 -7.90 -11.01 3.36
N ILE A 114 -7.86 -12.10 2.57
CA ILE A 114 -7.15 -13.32 2.94
C ILE A 114 -5.65 -13.05 3.05
N LYS A 115 -5.06 -12.37 2.04
CA LYS A 115 -3.65 -11.96 2.06
C LYS A 115 -3.31 -11.09 3.27
N ILE A 116 -4.17 -10.12 3.61
CA ILE A 116 -4.00 -9.24 4.77
C ILE A 116 -3.99 -10.05 6.07
N LEU A 117 -4.94 -10.97 6.24
CA LEU A 117 -5.03 -11.82 7.43
C LEU A 117 -3.78 -12.70 7.57
N VAL A 118 -3.36 -13.34 6.48
CA VAL A 118 -2.18 -14.21 6.46
C VAL A 118 -0.91 -13.44 6.81
N ILE A 119 -0.67 -12.28 6.19
CA ILE A 119 0.49 -11.44 6.50
C ILE A 119 0.47 -10.98 7.95
N THR A 120 -0.70 -10.57 8.45
CA THR A 120 -0.87 -10.13 9.84
C THR A 120 -0.56 -11.26 10.82
N TRP A 121 -1.02 -12.47 10.52
CA TRP A 121 -0.74 -13.68 11.30
C TRP A 121 0.76 -14.00 11.35
N TYR A 122 1.44 -14.00 10.19
CA TYR A 122 2.87 -14.30 10.10
C TYR A 122 3.79 -13.14 10.48
N MET A 123 3.27 -11.93 10.74
CA MET A 123 4.08 -10.75 11.03
C MET A 123 5.02 -10.93 12.23
N LYS A 124 4.58 -11.66 13.27
CA LYS A 124 5.44 -11.99 14.42
C LYS A 124 6.65 -12.83 14.01
N ARG A 125 6.43 -13.84 13.15
CA ARG A 125 7.49 -14.70 12.61
C ARG A 125 8.43 -13.90 11.70
N LEU A 126 7.88 -13.00 10.89
CA LEU A 126 8.68 -12.15 10.02
C LEU A 126 9.60 -11.22 10.82
N ARG A 127 9.10 -10.63 11.92
CA ARG A 127 9.96 -9.85 12.84
C ARG A 127 11.01 -10.70 13.53
N HIS A 128 10.72 -11.97 13.82
CA HIS A 128 11.71 -12.89 14.38
C HIS A 128 12.89 -13.14 13.43
N ALA A 129 12.66 -13.12 12.11
CA ALA A 129 13.73 -13.24 11.13
C ALA A 129 14.79 -12.14 11.27
N PHE A 130 14.44 -10.94 11.75
CA PHE A 130 15.43 -9.90 12.02
C PHE A 130 16.42 -10.27 13.12
N LYS A 131 15.95 -10.95 14.18
CA LYS A 131 16.83 -11.42 15.26
C LYS A 131 17.82 -12.45 14.73
N ILE A 132 17.34 -13.39 13.93
CA ILE A 132 18.18 -14.41 13.28
C ILE A 132 19.23 -13.74 12.38
N LEU A 133 18.84 -12.75 11.57
CA LEU A 133 19.79 -12.01 10.73
C LEU A 133 20.81 -11.22 11.56
N ASP A 134 20.38 -10.58 12.65
CA ASP A 134 21.29 -9.88 13.56
C ASP A 134 22.28 -10.84 14.24
N GLU A 135 21.85 -12.05 14.63
CA GLU A 135 22.72 -13.09 15.22
C GLU A 135 23.73 -13.64 14.21
N LEU A 136 23.31 -13.87 12.97
CA LEU A 136 24.19 -14.30 11.89
C LEU A 136 25.26 -13.24 11.58
N ASP A 137 24.89 -11.97 11.60
CA ASP A 137 25.79 -10.84 11.35
C ASP A 137 26.93 -10.74 12.38
N VAL A 138 26.76 -11.24 13.62
CA VAL A 138 27.81 -11.22 14.66
C VAL A 138 29.06 -11.98 14.24
N ASN A 139 28.91 -13.03 13.44
CA ASN A 139 30.03 -13.86 12.99
C ASN A 139 30.87 -13.20 11.89
N TYR A 140 30.35 -12.15 11.25
CA TYR A 140 31.00 -11.47 10.12
C TYR A 140 31.70 -10.19 10.57
N THR A 141 32.99 -10.29 10.86
CA THR A 141 33.83 -9.14 11.25
C THR A 141 34.82 -8.69 10.17
N ARG A 142 35.04 -9.54 9.15
CA ARG A 142 35.98 -9.26 8.05
C ARG A 142 35.39 -8.22 7.11
N ARG A 143 36.25 -7.30 6.61
CA ARG A 143 35.84 -6.24 5.69
C ARG A 143 35.19 -6.77 4.40
N GLU A 144 35.66 -7.91 3.90
CA GLU A 144 35.12 -8.56 2.70
C GLU A 144 33.68 -9.05 2.90
N ASP A 145 33.39 -9.66 4.05
CA ASP A 145 32.05 -10.16 4.36
C ASP A 145 31.07 -9.00 4.57
N LEU A 146 31.51 -7.94 5.25
CA LEU A 146 30.73 -6.70 5.40
C LEU A 146 30.45 -6.03 4.05
N ALA A 147 31.37 -6.11 3.09
CA ALA A 147 31.16 -5.61 1.73
C ALA A 147 30.09 -6.43 0.99
N LYS A 148 30.09 -7.75 1.13
CA LYS A 148 29.05 -8.64 0.57
C LYS A 148 27.68 -8.36 1.18
N ILE A 149 27.59 -8.17 2.49
CA ILE A 149 26.34 -7.79 3.18
C ILE A 149 25.81 -6.47 2.62
N ARG A 150 26.67 -5.45 2.49
CA ARG A 150 26.31 -4.15 1.92
C ARG A 150 25.79 -4.29 0.49
N GLU A 151 26.45 -5.09 -0.34
CA GLU A 151 26.02 -5.31 -1.71
C GLU A 151 24.66 -6.02 -1.76
N CYS A 152 24.48 -7.06 -0.94
CA CYS A 152 23.22 -7.78 -0.80
C CYS A 152 22.08 -6.81 -0.42
N VAL A 153 22.26 -5.99 0.62
CA VAL A 153 21.27 -4.99 1.04
C VAL A 153 20.92 -4.02 -0.09
N ARG A 154 21.91 -3.53 -0.85
CA ARG A 154 21.67 -2.65 -2.00
C ARG A 154 20.87 -3.35 -3.10
N ARG A 155 21.20 -4.62 -3.40
CA ARG A 155 20.48 -5.43 -4.40
C ARG A 155 19.04 -5.67 -3.96
N CYS A 156 18.79 -6.11 -2.73
CA CYS A 156 17.43 -6.32 -2.20
C CYS A 156 16.59 -5.04 -2.24
N LYS A 157 17.15 -3.89 -1.81
CA LYS A 157 16.47 -2.59 -1.89
C LYS A 157 16.13 -2.21 -3.33
N LYS A 158 17.05 -2.44 -4.28
CA LYS A 158 16.81 -2.20 -5.70
C LYS A 158 15.71 -3.11 -6.26
N ILE A 159 15.68 -4.39 -5.85
CA ILE A 159 14.65 -5.35 -6.26
C ILE A 159 13.26 -4.86 -5.83
N VAL A 160 13.07 -4.47 -4.56
CA VAL A 160 11.77 -3.96 -4.08
C VAL A 160 11.32 -2.74 -4.89
N LEU A 161 12.23 -1.83 -5.24
CA LEU A 161 11.91 -0.67 -6.09
C LEU A 161 11.54 -1.07 -7.53
N ILE A 162 12.21 -2.08 -8.10
CA ILE A 162 11.86 -2.64 -9.41
C ILE A 162 10.47 -3.25 -9.37
N PHE A 163 10.11 -3.96 -8.29
CA PHE A 163 8.76 -4.50 -8.10
C PHE A 163 7.70 -3.41 -7.93
N CYS A 164 8.03 -2.23 -7.39
CA CYS A 164 7.07 -1.12 -7.31
C CYS A 164 6.64 -0.62 -8.71
N PHE A 165 7.57 -0.60 -9.68
CA PHE A 165 7.35 -0.01 -10.99
C PHE A 165 6.14 -0.58 -11.76
N PRO A 166 5.98 -1.91 -11.95
CA PRO A 166 4.83 -2.44 -12.67
C PRO A 166 3.49 -2.16 -11.96
N TYR A 167 3.44 -2.19 -10.63
CA TYR A 167 2.20 -1.93 -9.88
C TYR A 167 1.73 -0.48 -10.07
N TYR A 168 2.61 0.49 -9.87
CA TYR A 168 2.23 1.90 -10.03
C TYR A 168 2.05 2.31 -11.50
N SER A 169 2.78 1.68 -12.43
CA SER A 169 2.54 1.90 -13.87
C SER A 169 1.17 1.37 -14.29
N PHE A 170 0.76 0.22 -13.72
CA PHE A 170 -0.58 -0.32 -13.91
C PHE A 170 -1.66 0.63 -13.36
N GLU A 171 -1.50 1.14 -12.13
CA GLU A 171 -2.38 2.14 -11.54
C GLU A 171 -2.56 3.36 -12.45
N LEU A 172 -1.45 4.00 -12.82
CA LEU A 172 -1.45 5.20 -13.65
C LEU A 172 -2.12 4.95 -15.00
N THR A 173 -1.85 3.80 -15.62
CA THR A 173 -2.45 3.44 -16.91
C THR A 173 -3.96 3.23 -16.78
N THR A 174 -4.42 2.56 -15.72
CA THR A 174 -5.85 2.33 -15.47
C THR A 174 -6.59 3.64 -15.23
N ILE A 175 -6.05 4.51 -14.38
CA ILE A 175 -6.65 5.83 -14.12
C ILE A 175 -6.65 6.69 -15.39
N ALA A 176 -5.51 6.78 -16.10
CA ALA A 176 -5.40 7.56 -17.33
C ALA A 176 -6.37 7.09 -18.41
N LEU A 177 -6.52 5.78 -18.60
CA LEU A 177 -7.46 5.21 -19.57
C LEU A 177 -8.91 5.49 -19.19
N GLY A 178 -9.26 5.37 -17.89
CA GLY A 178 -10.59 5.71 -17.39
C GLY A 178 -10.94 7.19 -17.65
N VAL A 179 -10.01 8.09 -17.34
CA VAL A 179 -10.16 9.54 -17.57
C VAL A 179 -10.26 9.85 -19.07
N ALA A 180 -9.40 9.26 -19.91
CA ALA A 180 -9.45 9.46 -21.37
C ALA A 180 -10.79 9.00 -21.98
N GLN A 181 -11.46 8.05 -21.35
CA GLN A 181 -12.76 7.52 -21.77
C GLN A 181 -13.95 8.18 -21.05
N ASN A 182 -13.72 9.25 -20.26
CA ASN A 182 -14.74 9.95 -19.46
C ASN A 182 -15.59 8.99 -18.60
N ARG A 183 -14.95 7.97 -18.01
CA ARG A 183 -15.61 6.95 -17.18
C ARG A 183 -14.86 6.72 -15.87
N ALA A 184 -15.55 6.13 -14.90
CA ALA A 184 -14.94 5.69 -13.64
C ALA A 184 -13.85 4.63 -13.93
N PRO A 185 -12.59 4.84 -13.53
CA PRO A 185 -11.48 3.95 -13.87
C PRO A 185 -11.66 2.50 -13.43
N LEU A 186 -12.20 2.26 -12.24
CA LEU A 186 -12.32 0.91 -11.68
C LEU A 186 -13.66 0.25 -11.98
N ALA A 187 -14.62 0.98 -12.55
CA ALA A 187 -16.03 0.57 -12.65
C ALA A 187 -16.62 0.09 -11.31
N ALA A 188 -16.04 0.57 -10.20
CA ALA A 188 -16.43 0.21 -8.85
C ALA A 188 -17.61 1.09 -8.39
N TRP A 189 -18.49 0.54 -7.56
CA TRP A 189 -19.64 1.30 -7.08
C TRP A 189 -19.27 2.19 -5.90
N VAL A 190 -19.38 3.51 -6.08
CA VAL A 190 -19.25 4.48 -4.99
C VAL A 190 -20.65 4.87 -4.49
N PRO A 191 -20.95 4.72 -3.18
CA PRO A 191 -22.26 5.09 -2.64
C PRO A 191 -22.58 6.57 -2.86
N PHE A 192 -23.84 6.87 -3.19
CA PHE A 192 -24.42 8.23 -3.28
C PHE A 192 -23.85 9.16 -4.36
N LEU A 193 -22.82 8.75 -5.10
CA LEU A 193 -22.21 9.51 -6.18
C LEU A 193 -22.59 8.92 -7.55
N ASP A 194 -22.85 9.79 -8.50
CA ASP A 194 -23.10 9.44 -9.90
C ASP A 194 -22.18 10.24 -10.81
N GLY A 195 -21.29 9.55 -11.53
CA GLY A 195 -20.34 10.15 -12.44
C GLY A 195 -20.98 10.86 -13.65
N GLN A 196 -22.26 10.62 -13.93
CA GLN A 196 -23.00 11.29 -15.01
C GLN A 196 -23.79 12.51 -14.54
N ARG A 197 -23.98 12.69 -13.22
CA ARG A 197 -24.83 13.76 -12.68
C ARG A 197 -24.14 15.12 -12.66
N ALA A 198 -22.88 15.16 -12.26
CA ALA A 198 -22.10 16.40 -12.18
C ALA A 198 -20.59 16.16 -12.26
N ALA A 199 -19.85 17.15 -12.78
CA ALA A 199 -18.40 17.07 -12.93
C ALA A 199 -17.66 16.86 -11.59
N TRP A 200 -18.11 17.46 -10.49
CA TRP A 200 -17.48 17.30 -9.18
C TRP A 200 -17.64 15.87 -8.64
N GLU A 201 -18.77 15.21 -8.93
CA GLU A 201 -19.01 13.82 -8.55
C GLU A 201 -18.10 12.88 -9.33
N TYR A 202 -17.98 13.13 -10.63
CA TYR A 202 -17.05 12.40 -11.49
C TYR A 202 -15.61 12.47 -10.94
N TRP A 203 -15.09 13.66 -10.68
CA TRP A 203 -13.73 13.82 -10.16
C TRP A 203 -13.56 13.24 -8.75
N THR A 204 -14.61 13.29 -7.93
CA THR A 204 -14.59 12.64 -6.61
C THR A 204 -14.47 11.12 -6.74
N ILE A 205 -15.19 10.51 -7.69
CA ILE A 205 -15.08 9.08 -7.99
C ILE A 205 -13.68 8.75 -8.51
N VAL A 206 -13.12 9.54 -9.44
CA VAL A 206 -11.76 9.30 -9.97
C VAL A 206 -10.72 9.38 -8.85
N LEU A 207 -10.79 10.38 -7.97
CA LEU A 207 -9.89 10.51 -6.83
C LEU A 207 -10.04 9.36 -5.83
N TRP A 208 -11.28 8.92 -5.60
CA TRP A 208 -11.57 7.79 -4.75
C TRP A 208 -11.01 6.48 -5.32
N ASP A 209 -11.21 6.24 -6.62
CA ASP A 209 -10.68 5.09 -7.33
C ASP A 209 -9.14 5.07 -7.27
N ALA A 210 -8.48 6.20 -7.52
CA ALA A 210 -7.03 6.31 -7.39
C ALA A 210 -6.57 6.01 -5.95
N PHE A 211 -7.22 6.61 -4.95
CA PHE A 211 -6.91 6.36 -3.53
C PHE A 211 -7.05 4.88 -3.16
N VAL A 212 -8.16 4.25 -3.52
CA VAL A 212 -8.42 2.84 -3.23
C VAL A 212 -7.43 1.93 -3.95
N MET A 213 -7.18 2.19 -5.24
CA MET A 213 -6.26 1.39 -6.04
C MET A 213 -4.85 1.43 -5.46
N PHE A 214 -4.37 2.61 -5.06
CA PHE A 214 -3.06 2.78 -4.42
C PHE A 214 -2.89 1.88 -3.19
N PHE A 215 -3.87 1.86 -2.28
CA PHE A 215 -3.81 1.02 -1.08
C PHE A 215 -3.93 -0.48 -1.39
N LEU A 216 -4.80 -0.87 -2.32
CA LEU A 216 -4.94 -2.27 -2.75
C LEU A 216 -3.63 -2.79 -3.37
N LEU A 217 -2.99 -1.98 -4.23
CA LEU A 217 -1.71 -2.33 -4.85
C LEU A 217 -0.58 -2.37 -3.83
N CYS A 218 -0.57 -1.49 -2.83
CA CYS A 218 0.40 -1.57 -1.73
C CYS A 218 0.27 -2.88 -0.94
N HIS A 219 -0.97 -3.32 -0.67
CA HIS A 219 -1.22 -4.62 -0.04
C HIS A 219 -0.75 -5.79 -0.92
N GLN A 220 -1.03 -5.74 -2.23
CA GLN A 220 -0.59 -6.77 -3.18
C GLN A 220 0.93 -6.80 -3.34
N LEU A 221 1.58 -5.65 -3.51
CA LEU A 221 3.04 -5.54 -3.59
C LEU A 221 3.71 -6.17 -2.37
N GLY A 222 3.21 -5.86 -1.16
CA GLY A 222 3.71 -6.45 0.07
C GLY A 222 3.51 -7.97 0.12
N SER A 223 2.35 -8.46 -0.31
CA SER A 223 2.06 -9.90 -0.33
C SER A 223 2.85 -10.68 -1.38
N ASP A 224 3.10 -10.09 -2.53
CA ASP A 224 3.73 -10.78 -3.65
C ASP A 224 5.26 -10.77 -3.51
N THR A 225 5.80 -9.78 -2.80
CA THR A 225 7.22 -9.75 -2.39
C THR A 225 7.52 -10.78 -1.29
N TYR A 226 6.51 -11.17 -0.50
CA TYR A 226 6.63 -12.20 0.54
C TYR A 226 5.46 -13.18 0.43
N PRO A 227 5.55 -14.18 -0.47
CA PRO A 227 4.52 -15.19 -0.57
C PRO A 227 4.45 -15.98 0.76
N PRO A 228 3.24 -16.21 1.31
CA PRO A 228 3.06 -16.99 2.52
C PRO A 228 3.42 -18.46 2.36
#